data_AF-A0A969ND66-F1
#
_entry.id   AF-A0A969ND66-F1
#
_cell.length_a   1.000
_cell.length_b   1.000
_cell.length_c   1.000
_cell.angle_alpha   90.00
_cell.angle_beta   90.00
_cell.angle_gamma   90.00
#
_symmetry.space_group_name_H-M   'P 1'
#
loop_
_entity.id
_entity.type
_entity.pdbx_description
1 polymer ?
#
loop_
_entity_poly.entity_id
_entity_poly.type
_entity_poly.pdbx_seq_one_letter_code
_entity_poly.pdbx_strand_id
1 'polypeptide(L)'
;MVYLYGDVPYLTEGIKPNDAVGIARTDKNEILNTLVNELTTAANNLPLSYSGADLGRATQGAALALKTRVLLYQGKWQEAATTAKAIMDLGQYSLYPDYKQLFSYSAINNEEVIFDLQEMAEKQWNFTLQNYGPNSVYGWSSGTPLQSIVDAYECTDGQTIDNSPLYDPTNPFENRDPRLAASILYPGNDWMGGVFNSIPGASYPGKEIIPGDDLTDGTGGQWNKTFTGYNWSKYMDDAKDFYDGNMWNGALHLILNQVCRCTTNVCRS
;
A
#
# COMPACT_ATOMS: atom_id res chain seq x y z
N MET A 1 -13.10 -7.78 11.04
CA MET A 1 -13.95 -7.82 12.26
C MET A 1 -13.14 -8.13 13.51
N VAL A 2 -12.65 -9.36 13.69
CA VAL A 2 -11.93 -9.78 14.91
C VAL A 2 -10.73 -8.88 15.26
N TYR A 3 -9.99 -8.42 14.26
CA TYR A 3 -8.86 -7.51 14.46
C TYR A 3 -9.25 -6.16 15.10
N LEU A 4 -10.42 -5.63 14.78
CA LEU A 4 -10.87 -4.32 15.27
C LEU A 4 -11.66 -4.42 16.58
N TYR A 5 -12.45 -5.48 16.72
CA TYR A 5 -13.45 -5.60 17.80
C TYR A 5 -13.11 -6.68 18.83
N GLY A 6 -12.09 -7.51 18.59
CA GLY A 6 -11.82 -8.69 19.41
C GLY A 6 -12.91 -9.74 19.20
N ASP A 7 -13.51 -10.21 20.29
CA ASP A 7 -14.57 -11.21 20.28
C ASP A 7 -15.77 -10.70 19.46
N VAL A 8 -16.42 -11.54 18.66
CA VAL A 8 -17.58 -11.11 17.85
C VAL A 8 -18.56 -12.28 17.72
N PRO A 9 -19.85 -12.03 17.42
CA PRO A 9 -20.74 -13.11 17.01
C PRO A 9 -20.13 -13.84 15.81
N TYR A 10 -19.94 -15.16 15.94
CA TYR A 10 -19.38 -15.99 14.89
C TYR A 10 -20.43 -16.96 14.36
N LEU A 11 -20.92 -16.67 13.16
CA LEU A 11 -21.99 -17.41 12.50
C LEU A 11 -21.41 -18.17 11.32
N THR A 12 -21.54 -19.49 11.32
CA THR A 12 -21.09 -20.39 10.25
C THR A 12 -22.22 -20.81 9.31
N GLU A 13 -23.45 -20.41 9.62
CA GLU A 13 -24.65 -20.72 8.85
C GLU A 13 -25.54 -19.47 8.70
N GLY A 14 -26.40 -19.48 7.68
CA GLY A 14 -27.39 -18.42 7.50
C GLY A 14 -28.43 -18.46 8.61
N ILE A 15 -28.70 -17.30 9.22
CA ILE A 15 -29.73 -17.13 10.26
C ILE A 15 -30.86 -16.23 9.78
N LYS A 16 -32.05 -16.37 10.37
CA LYS A 16 -33.14 -15.42 10.12
C LYS A 16 -32.94 -14.16 10.98
N PRO A 17 -33.47 -13.00 10.56
CA PRO A 17 -33.33 -11.76 11.33
C PRO A 17 -33.78 -11.87 12.79
N ASN A 18 -34.87 -12.60 13.06
CA ASN A 18 -35.37 -12.77 14.43
C ASN A 18 -34.47 -13.67 15.30
N ASP A 19 -33.68 -14.54 14.68
CA ASP A 19 -32.76 -15.45 15.39
C ASP A 19 -31.40 -14.76 15.67
N ALA A 20 -31.18 -13.56 15.12
CA ALA A 20 -29.96 -12.78 15.33
C ALA A 20 -29.90 -12.11 16.72
N VAL A 21 -31.04 -12.04 17.42
CA VAL A 21 -31.14 -11.38 18.71
C VAL A 21 -30.54 -12.24 19.81
N GLY A 22 -29.61 -11.68 20.59
CA GLY A 22 -29.05 -12.32 21.77
C GLY A 22 -27.88 -13.29 21.50
N ILE A 23 -27.36 -13.33 20.26
CA ILE A 23 -26.16 -14.13 19.96
C ILE A 23 -24.97 -13.57 20.75
N ALA A 24 -24.35 -14.46 21.54
CA ALA A 24 -23.15 -14.12 22.30
C ALA A 24 -21.94 -13.94 21.38
N ARG A 25 -20.96 -13.18 21.86
CA ARG A 25 -19.68 -13.05 21.18
C ARG A 25 -18.87 -14.33 21.40
N THR A 26 -18.22 -14.80 20.36
CA THR A 26 -17.26 -15.92 20.41
C THR A 26 -15.86 -15.37 20.65
N ASP A 27 -15.07 -16.07 21.46
CA ASP A 27 -13.67 -15.72 21.75
C ASP A 27 -12.88 -15.54 20.45
N LYS A 28 -12.10 -14.46 20.36
CA LYS A 28 -11.33 -14.17 19.17
C LYS A 28 -10.40 -15.30 18.74
N ASN A 29 -9.81 -16.03 19.69
CA ASN A 29 -8.82 -17.07 19.38
C ASN A 29 -9.50 -18.30 18.80
N GLU A 30 -10.71 -18.62 19.25
CA GLU A 30 -11.55 -19.65 18.64
C GLU A 30 -11.80 -19.33 17.17
N ILE A 31 -12.26 -18.11 16.86
CA ILE A 31 -12.52 -17.67 15.48
C ILE A 31 -11.24 -17.72 14.64
N LEU A 32 -10.13 -17.19 15.15
CA LEU A 32 -8.86 -17.16 14.42
C LEU A 32 -8.29 -18.56 14.17
N ASN A 33 -8.45 -19.49 15.12
CA ASN A 33 -8.05 -20.90 14.93
C ASN A 33 -8.90 -21.58 13.85
N THR A 34 -10.21 -21.33 13.82
CA THR A 34 -11.08 -21.83 12.74
C THR A 34 -10.66 -21.25 11.39
N LEU A 35 -10.38 -19.94 11.30
CA LEU A 35 -9.88 -19.31 10.08
C LEU A 35 -8.56 -19.93 9.59
N VAL A 36 -7.63 -20.25 10.48
CA VAL A 36 -6.37 -20.93 10.10
C VAL A 36 -6.66 -22.31 9.48
N ASN A 37 -7.62 -23.06 10.03
CA ASN A 37 -8.03 -24.35 9.48
C ASN A 37 -8.71 -24.20 8.11
N GLU A 38 -9.65 -23.25 7.98
CA GLU A 38 -10.33 -22.96 6.72
C GLU A 38 -9.34 -22.52 5.64
N LEU A 39 -8.38 -21.66 5.96
CA LEU A 39 -7.35 -21.21 5.02
C LEU A 39 -6.39 -22.35 4.64
N THR A 40 -6.16 -23.31 5.54
CA THR A 40 -5.39 -24.52 5.21
C THR A 40 -6.15 -25.39 4.22
N THR A 41 -7.45 -25.61 4.45
CA THR A 41 -8.32 -26.32 3.52
C THR A 41 -8.39 -25.60 2.17
N ALA A 42 -8.56 -24.28 2.16
CA ALA A 42 -8.59 -23.49 0.94
C ALA A 42 -7.27 -23.62 0.16
N ALA A 43 -6.11 -23.45 0.83
CA ALA A 43 -4.80 -23.58 0.20
C ALA A 43 -4.60 -24.96 -0.46
N ASN A 44 -5.16 -26.04 0.11
CA ASN A 44 -5.06 -27.38 -0.46
C ASN A 44 -6.00 -27.63 -1.66
N ASN A 45 -7.03 -26.80 -1.85
CA ASN A 45 -8.05 -27.00 -2.88
C ASN A 45 -8.02 -25.93 -3.98
N LEU A 46 -7.33 -24.81 -3.76
CA LEU A 46 -7.16 -23.75 -4.76
C LEU A 46 -5.98 -24.06 -5.68
N PRO A 47 -6.05 -23.65 -6.96
CA PRO A 47 -4.93 -23.82 -7.89
C PRO A 47 -3.79 -22.83 -7.57
N LEU A 48 -2.60 -23.15 -8.08
CA LEU A 48 -1.41 -22.29 -7.97
C LEU A 48 -1.59 -20.96 -8.72
N SER A 49 -2.19 -21.02 -9.90
CA SER A 49 -2.42 -19.86 -10.75
C SER A 49 -3.68 -20.04 -11.61
N TYR A 50 -4.17 -18.91 -12.14
CA TYR A 50 -5.25 -18.84 -13.11
C TYR A 50 -4.77 -18.16 -14.38
N SER A 51 -5.55 -18.24 -15.45
CA SER A 51 -5.26 -17.56 -16.72
C SER A 51 -6.55 -17.01 -17.35
N GLY A 52 -6.41 -16.10 -18.30
CA GLY A 52 -7.53 -15.52 -19.04
C GLY A 52 -8.54 -14.84 -18.13
N ALA A 53 -9.83 -15.18 -18.30
CA ALA A 53 -10.94 -14.56 -17.57
C ALA A 53 -10.98 -14.88 -16.07
N ASP A 54 -10.15 -15.81 -15.59
CA ASP A 54 -10.08 -16.21 -14.19
C ASP A 54 -8.95 -15.53 -13.40
N LEU A 55 -8.17 -14.64 -14.05
CA LEU A 55 -7.19 -13.81 -13.35
C LEU A 55 -7.86 -12.97 -12.25
N GLY A 56 -7.18 -12.86 -11.10
CA GLY A 56 -7.72 -12.23 -9.89
C GLY A 56 -8.45 -13.14 -8.91
N ARG A 57 -8.75 -14.38 -9.29
CA ARG A 57 -9.31 -15.35 -8.34
C ARG A 57 -8.27 -15.73 -7.29
N ALA A 58 -8.75 -16.05 -6.08
CA ALA A 58 -7.89 -16.47 -4.98
C ALA A 58 -7.16 -17.77 -5.33
N THR A 59 -5.84 -17.78 -5.20
CA THR A 59 -4.96 -18.93 -5.43
C THR A 59 -4.55 -19.61 -4.13
N GLN A 60 -3.87 -20.75 -4.25
CA GLN A 60 -3.18 -21.39 -3.12
C GLN A 60 -2.25 -20.40 -2.40
N GLY A 61 -1.46 -19.62 -3.14
CA GLY A 61 -0.58 -18.60 -2.57
C GLY A 61 -1.34 -17.52 -1.80
N ALA A 62 -2.48 -17.06 -2.32
CA ALA A 62 -3.33 -16.08 -1.64
C ALA A 62 -3.88 -16.59 -0.29
N ALA A 63 -4.34 -17.85 -0.24
CA ALA A 63 -4.82 -18.46 1.00
C ALA A 63 -3.68 -18.62 2.03
N LEU A 64 -2.50 -19.07 1.60
CA LEU A 64 -1.32 -19.17 2.47
C LEU A 64 -0.84 -17.80 2.98
N ALA A 65 -0.88 -16.76 2.14
CA ALA A 65 -0.49 -15.41 2.55
C ALA A 65 -1.43 -14.84 3.61
N LEU A 66 -2.75 -15.03 3.44
CA LEU A 66 -3.72 -14.63 4.45
C LEU A 66 -3.55 -15.43 5.75
N LYS A 67 -3.30 -16.75 5.65
CA LYS A 67 -3.00 -17.61 6.81
C LYS A 67 -1.77 -17.11 7.57
N THR A 68 -0.70 -16.76 6.86
CA THR A 68 0.53 -16.20 7.44
C THR A 68 0.21 -14.94 8.26
N ARG A 69 -0.58 -14.01 7.72
CA ARG A 69 -0.99 -12.79 8.43
C ARG A 69 -1.82 -13.08 9.67
N VAL A 70 -2.77 -14.01 9.60
CA VAL A 70 -3.59 -14.43 10.74
C VAL A 70 -2.71 -15.01 11.85
N LEU A 71 -1.77 -15.89 11.51
CA LEU A 71 -0.82 -16.50 12.45
C LEU A 71 0.08 -15.45 13.13
N LEU A 72 0.54 -14.44 12.37
CA LEU A 72 1.30 -13.31 12.93
C LEU A 72 0.47 -12.53 13.96
N TYR A 73 -0.81 -12.26 13.66
CA TYR A 73 -1.70 -11.56 14.61
C TYR A 73 -2.03 -12.38 15.85
N GLN A 74 -1.91 -13.71 15.78
CA GLN A 74 -2.02 -14.61 16.94
C GLN A 74 -0.71 -14.75 17.73
N GLY A 75 0.41 -14.17 17.26
CA GLY A 75 1.73 -14.38 17.86
C GLY A 75 2.33 -15.77 17.62
N LYS A 76 1.80 -16.52 16.65
CA LYS A 76 2.27 -17.87 16.30
C LYS A 76 3.44 -17.79 15.31
N TRP A 77 4.56 -17.22 15.77
CA TRP A 77 5.69 -16.83 14.92
C TRP A 77 6.27 -17.98 14.10
N GLN A 78 6.45 -19.14 14.71
CA GLN A 78 7.02 -20.31 14.03
C GLN A 78 6.09 -20.84 12.94
N GLU A 79 4.78 -20.93 13.21
CA GLU A 79 3.78 -21.38 12.23
C GLU A 79 3.66 -20.37 11.08
N ALA A 80 3.72 -19.06 11.39
CA ALA A 80 3.73 -18.01 10.39
C ALA A 80 4.96 -18.11 9.47
N ALA A 81 6.16 -18.27 10.03
CA ALA A 81 7.39 -18.43 9.28
C ALA A 81 7.35 -19.68 8.38
N THR A 82 6.88 -20.82 8.91
CA THR A 82 6.69 -22.04 8.11
C THR A 82 5.69 -21.83 6.96
N THR A 83 4.58 -21.13 7.21
CA THR A 83 3.58 -20.84 6.17
C THR A 83 4.14 -19.88 5.11
N ALA A 84 4.88 -18.84 5.51
CA ALA A 84 5.56 -17.93 4.58
C ALA A 84 6.60 -18.67 3.72
N LYS A 85 7.36 -19.59 4.33
CA LYS A 85 8.28 -20.46 3.59
C LYS A 85 7.57 -21.33 2.56
N ALA A 86 6.40 -21.88 2.89
CA ALA A 86 5.61 -22.66 1.93
C ALA A 86 5.22 -21.83 0.70
N ILE A 87 4.95 -20.52 0.85
CA ILE A 87 4.68 -19.60 -0.27
C ILE A 87 5.92 -19.44 -1.14
N MET A 88 7.09 -19.21 -0.54
CA MET A 88 8.35 -19.09 -1.28
C MET A 88 8.69 -20.38 -2.04
N ASP A 89 8.44 -21.53 -1.42
CA ASP A 89 8.71 -22.85 -1.99
C ASP A 89 7.73 -23.21 -3.14
N LEU A 90 6.66 -22.44 -3.38
CA LEU A 90 5.82 -22.60 -4.58
C LEU A 90 6.58 -22.26 -5.87
N GLY A 91 7.63 -21.44 -5.79
CA GLY A 91 8.42 -21.00 -6.95
C GLY A 91 7.62 -20.17 -7.97
N GLN A 92 6.48 -19.61 -7.57
CA GLN A 92 5.58 -18.83 -8.43
C GLN A 92 5.87 -17.33 -8.40
N TYR A 93 6.60 -16.86 -7.39
CA TYR A 93 6.70 -15.44 -7.09
C TYR A 93 8.14 -14.98 -6.86
N SER A 94 8.42 -13.73 -7.23
CA SER A 94 9.72 -13.05 -7.11
C SER A 94 9.52 -11.57 -6.80
N LEU A 95 10.56 -10.89 -6.34
CA LEU A 95 10.50 -9.44 -6.13
C LEU A 95 10.47 -8.72 -7.47
N TYR A 96 9.57 -7.76 -7.60
CA TYR A 96 9.48 -6.92 -8.78
C TYR A 96 10.67 -5.92 -8.76
N PRO A 97 11.39 -5.75 -9.87
CA PRO A 97 12.68 -5.05 -9.86
C PRO A 97 12.58 -3.53 -9.66
N ASP A 98 11.41 -2.93 -9.93
CA ASP A 98 11.19 -1.49 -9.80
C ASP A 98 10.06 -1.21 -8.80
N TYR A 99 10.43 -0.77 -7.60
CA TYR A 99 9.47 -0.50 -6.54
C TYR A 99 8.44 0.59 -6.89
N LYS A 100 8.79 1.63 -7.65
CA LYS A 100 7.80 2.67 -8.01
C LYS A 100 6.78 2.08 -9.00
N GLN A 101 7.28 1.38 -10.01
CA GLN A 101 6.45 0.79 -11.06
C GLN A 101 5.56 -0.35 -10.55
N LEU A 102 5.96 -1.09 -9.49
CA LEU A 102 5.14 -2.14 -8.86
C LEU A 102 3.69 -1.70 -8.57
N PHE A 103 3.52 -0.44 -8.17
CA PHE A 103 2.22 0.12 -7.79
C PHE A 103 1.48 0.81 -8.96
N SER A 104 2.01 0.72 -10.18
CA SER A 104 1.43 1.29 -11.40
C SER A 104 0.60 0.27 -12.16
N TYR A 105 -0.21 0.74 -13.13
CA TYR A 105 -0.98 -0.15 -14.00
C TYR A 105 -0.11 -1.03 -14.88
N SER A 106 1.09 -0.56 -15.22
CA SER A 106 2.01 -1.30 -16.09
C SER A 106 2.56 -2.57 -15.45
N ALA A 107 2.48 -2.66 -14.12
CA ALA A 107 2.89 -3.83 -13.34
C ALA A 107 1.72 -4.73 -12.92
N ILE A 108 0.49 -4.54 -13.38
CA ILE A 108 -0.61 -5.46 -13.05
C ILE A 108 -0.26 -6.88 -13.54
N ASN A 109 -0.60 -7.89 -12.74
CA ASN A 109 -0.25 -9.31 -12.97
C ASN A 109 1.26 -9.61 -12.96
N ASN A 110 2.06 -8.79 -12.27
CA ASN A 110 3.47 -9.10 -12.05
C ASN A 110 3.70 -10.28 -11.09
N GLU A 111 4.95 -10.71 -11.02
CA GLU A 111 5.42 -11.87 -10.25
C GLU A 111 5.56 -11.65 -8.73
N GLU A 112 5.46 -10.43 -8.20
CA GLU A 112 5.50 -10.15 -6.75
C GLU A 112 4.11 -10.18 -6.09
N VAL A 113 3.06 -9.88 -6.85
CA VAL A 113 1.70 -9.74 -6.30
C VAL A 113 1.08 -11.11 -6.09
N ILE A 114 0.75 -11.41 -4.83
CA ILE A 114 0.13 -12.69 -4.45
C ILE A 114 -1.39 -12.59 -4.57
N PHE A 115 -1.96 -11.45 -4.14
CA PHE A 115 -3.39 -11.17 -4.24
C PHE A 115 -3.63 -9.66 -4.18
N ASP A 116 -4.44 -9.17 -5.11
CA ASP A 116 -4.84 -7.77 -5.27
C ASP A 116 -6.34 -7.68 -5.55
N LEU A 117 -6.87 -6.46 -5.51
CA LEU A 117 -8.15 -6.19 -6.14
C LEU A 117 -7.89 -5.90 -7.62
N GLN A 118 -8.26 -6.84 -8.49
CA GLN A 118 -8.16 -6.64 -9.93
C GLN A 118 -9.01 -5.44 -10.33
N GLU A 119 -8.33 -4.41 -10.79
CA GLU A 119 -8.96 -3.20 -11.23
C GLU A 119 -9.65 -3.42 -12.59
N MET A 120 -10.83 -2.82 -12.74
CA MET A 120 -11.46 -2.61 -14.03
C MET A 120 -11.80 -1.13 -14.13
N ALA A 121 -10.91 -0.35 -14.75
CA ALA A 121 -11.19 1.02 -15.17
C ALA A 121 -12.60 1.11 -15.78
N GLU A 122 -13.31 2.19 -15.50
CA GLU A 122 -14.68 2.47 -15.95
C GLU A 122 -15.79 1.59 -15.34
N LYS A 123 -15.46 0.57 -14.53
CA LYS A 123 -16.47 -0.31 -13.90
C LYS A 123 -16.70 -0.02 -12.42
N GLN A 124 -15.76 0.64 -11.74
CA GLN A 124 -15.92 1.06 -10.35
C GLN A 124 -15.25 2.41 -10.10
N TRP A 125 -15.94 3.29 -9.36
CA TRP A 125 -15.35 4.55 -8.90
C TRP A 125 -14.28 4.30 -7.84
N ASN A 126 -13.19 5.04 -7.95
CA ASN A 126 -12.11 5.02 -6.97
C ASN A 126 -11.77 6.44 -6.55
N PHE A 127 -11.95 6.72 -5.26
CA PHE A 127 -11.71 8.05 -4.71
C PHE A 127 -10.31 8.20 -4.09
N THR A 128 -9.46 7.18 -4.16
CA THR A 128 -8.18 7.18 -3.43
C THR A 128 -7.27 8.29 -3.93
N LEU A 129 -7.10 8.42 -5.25
CA LEU A 129 -6.28 9.48 -5.85
C LEU A 129 -6.86 10.87 -5.54
N GLN A 130 -8.18 11.02 -5.65
CA GLN A 130 -8.85 12.27 -5.29
C GLN A 130 -8.66 12.64 -3.81
N ASN A 131 -8.72 11.67 -2.89
CA ASN A 131 -8.55 11.93 -1.46
C ASN A 131 -7.10 12.22 -1.08
N TYR A 132 -6.14 11.49 -1.64
CA TYR A 132 -4.76 11.48 -1.15
C TYR A 132 -3.74 12.15 -2.07
N GLY A 133 -4.13 12.51 -3.30
CA GLY A 133 -3.30 13.23 -4.23
C GLY A 133 -3.15 14.72 -3.88
N PRO A 134 -2.08 15.37 -4.40
CA PRO A 134 -1.82 16.80 -4.20
C PRO A 134 -2.83 17.70 -4.93
N ASN A 135 -2.90 18.97 -4.54
CA ASN A 135 -3.73 19.99 -5.17
C ASN A 135 -3.35 20.22 -6.65
N SER A 136 -2.06 20.13 -7.00
CA SER A 136 -1.57 20.24 -8.37
C SER A 136 -2.20 19.26 -9.35
N VAL A 137 -2.78 18.18 -8.84
CA VAL A 137 -3.54 17.19 -9.63
C VAL A 137 -5.02 17.16 -9.24
N TYR A 138 -5.52 18.28 -8.73
CA TYR A 138 -6.88 18.49 -8.21
C TYR A 138 -7.28 17.56 -7.05
N GLY A 139 -6.32 16.90 -6.41
CA GLY A 139 -6.51 16.09 -5.21
C GLY A 139 -6.88 16.90 -3.97
N TRP A 140 -7.21 16.19 -2.89
CA TRP A 140 -7.69 16.77 -1.64
C TRP A 140 -6.68 16.78 -0.51
N SER A 141 -5.54 16.10 -0.65
CA SER A 141 -4.55 15.96 0.42
C SER A 141 -5.16 15.58 1.80
N SER A 142 -6.24 14.78 1.81
CA SER A 142 -7.07 14.48 2.99
C SER A 142 -6.36 13.61 4.04
N GLY A 143 -5.29 12.92 3.64
CA GLY A 143 -4.39 12.23 4.55
C GLY A 143 -2.97 12.26 4.01
N THR A 144 -2.08 12.97 4.69
CA THR A 144 -0.72 13.25 4.20
C THR A 144 0.33 12.59 5.10
N PRO A 145 1.49 12.18 4.55
CA PRO A 145 2.57 11.60 5.33
C PRO A 145 3.04 12.56 6.44
N LEU A 146 3.34 12.02 7.61
CA LEU A 146 3.95 12.79 8.72
C LEU A 146 5.46 12.82 8.56
N GLN A 147 6.10 13.85 9.13
CA GLN A 147 7.56 13.96 9.23
C GLN A 147 8.19 12.69 9.83
N SER A 148 7.55 12.10 10.84
CA SER A 148 8.04 10.87 11.48
C SER A 148 8.12 9.68 10.52
N ILE A 149 7.25 9.60 9.51
CA ILE A 149 7.35 8.56 8.46
C ILE A 149 8.50 8.88 7.51
N VAL A 150 8.70 10.16 7.16
CA VAL A 150 9.82 10.61 6.33
C VAL A 150 11.15 10.31 7.01
N ASP A 151 11.26 10.57 8.31
CA ASP A 151 12.46 10.34 9.12
C ASP A 151 12.76 8.86 9.35
N ALA A 152 11.73 8.00 9.31
CA ALA A 152 11.88 6.56 9.48
C ALA A 152 12.56 5.86 8.28
N TYR A 153 12.61 6.50 7.11
CA TYR A 153 13.41 5.98 6.00
C TYR A 153 14.91 6.10 6.33
N GLU A 154 15.65 5.02 6.13
CA GLU A 154 17.10 5.03 6.33
C GLU A 154 17.81 5.90 5.27
N CYS A 155 19.08 6.19 5.50
CA CYS A 155 20.00 6.65 4.48
C CYS A 155 20.43 5.50 3.56
N THR A 156 21.09 5.81 2.46
CA THR A 156 21.57 4.81 1.47
C THR A 156 22.62 3.84 2.05
N ASP A 157 23.24 4.18 3.17
CA ASP A 157 24.12 3.30 3.95
C ASP A 157 23.37 2.33 4.88
N GLY A 158 22.03 2.42 4.95
CA GLY A 158 21.19 1.59 5.81
C GLY A 158 21.13 2.02 7.27
N GLN A 159 21.65 3.22 7.61
CA GLN A 159 21.55 3.78 8.95
C GLN A 159 20.38 4.76 9.06
N THR A 160 19.86 4.95 10.27
CA THR A 160 18.85 6.00 10.53
C THR A 160 19.47 7.39 10.39
N ILE A 161 18.63 8.41 10.17
CA ILE A 161 19.09 9.79 10.00
C ILE A 161 19.87 10.34 11.22
N ASP A 162 19.60 9.81 12.42
CA ASP A 162 20.32 10.20 13.65
C ASP A 162 21.76 9.66 13.72
N ASN A 163 22.07 8.61 12.94
CA ASN A 163 23.34 7.90 12.99
C ASN A 163 24.14 7.97 11.70
N SER A 164 23.49 8.23 10.55
CA SER A 164 24.17 8.26 9.26
C SER A 164 24.96 9.56 9.09
N PRO A 165 26.25 9.49 8.74
CA PRO A 165 27.03 10.67 8.35
C PRO A 165 26.62 11.22 6.98
N LEU A 166 25.78 10.50 6.20
CA LEU A 166 25.28 10.94 4.90
C LEU A 166 24.05 11.84 5.02
N TYR A 167 23.43 11.91 6.19
CA TYR A 167 22.27 12.76 6.43
C TYR A 167 22.70 14.22 6.62
N ASP A 168 22.16 15.10 5.76
CA ASP A 168 22.33 16.54 5.86
C ASP A 168 20.96 17.19 6.16
N PRO A 169 20.76 17.81 7.32
CA PRO A 169 19.48 18.45 7.66
C PRO A 169 19.15 19.64 6.74
N THR A 170 20.12 20.20 6.02
CA THR A 170 19.88 21.26 5.01
C THR A 170 19.46 20.70 3.65
N ASN A 171 19.75 19.43 3.37
CA ASN A 171 19.33 18.68 2.19
C ASN A 171 18.71 17.32 2.59
N PRO A 172 17.59 17.31 3.35
CA PRO A 172 17.14 16.14 4.11
C PRO A 172 16.65 14.96 3.26
N PHE A 173 16.49 15.15 1.95
CA PHE A 173 16.03 14.15 0.99
C PHE A 173 17.16 13.53 0.16
N GLU A 174 18.38 14.06 0.24
CA GLU A 174 19.55 13.48 -0.43
C GLU A 174 20.09 12.27 0.35
N ASN A 175 20.68 11.30 -0.36
CA ASN A 175 21.26 10.09 0.21
C ASN A 175 20.29 9.29 1.10
N ARG A 176 18.99 9.32 0.77
CA ARG A 176 17.93 8.56 1.45
C ARG A 176 17.61 7.26 0.71
N ASP A 177 16.99 6.33 1.42
CA ASP A 177 16.44 5.10 0.82
C ASP A 177 15.55 5.46 -0.39
N PRO A 178 15.78 4.86 -1.58
CA PRO A 178 15.01 5.18 -2.80
C PRO A 178 13.49 5.06 -2.64
N ARG A 179 13.04 4.21 -1.70
CA ARG A 179 11.62 4.02 -1.41
C ARG A 179 10.96 5.25 -0.81
N LEU A 180 11.73 6.19 -0.24
CA LEU A 180 11.22 7.48 0.21
C LEU A 180 10.64 8.25 -0.98
N ALA A 181 11.45 8.49 -2.02
CA ALA A 181 11.04 9.21 -3.22
C ALA A 181 9.97 8.45 -4.04
N ALA A 182 9.94 7.12 -3.97
CA ALA A 182 8.89 6.34 -4.61
C ALA A 182 7.57 6.28 -3.80
N SER A 183 7.60 6.61 -2.50
CA SER A 183 6.42 6.50 -1.64
C SER A 183 5.82 7.83 -1.23
N ILE A 184 6.64 8.87 -1.10
CA ILE A 184 6.29 10.18 -0.56
C ILE A 184 6.74 11.26 -1.54
N LEU A 185 5.78 12.09 -1.91
CA LEU A 185 6.00 13.31 -2.65
C LEU A 185 6.40 14.43 -1.67
N TYR A 186 7.62 14.95 -1.83
CA TYR A 186 8.21 15.99 -0.98
C TYR A 186 8.71 17.18 -1.82
N PRO A 187 8.94 18.36 -1.22
CA PRO A 187 9.40 19.55 -1.96
C PRO A 187 10.66 19.28 -2.79
N GLY A 188 10.58 19.53 -4.10
CA GLY A 188 11.67 19.31 -5.05
C GLY A 188 11.76 17.90 -5.62
N ASN A 189 10.86 16.99 -5.22
CA ASN A 189 10.75 15.67 -5.82
C ASN A 189 10.22 15.78 -7.26
N ASP A 190 10.77 14.97 -8.16
CA ASP A 190 10.36 14.93 -9.57
C ASP A 190 8.95 14.36 -9.70
N TRP A 191 8.08 15.12 -10.34
CA TRP A 191 6.65 14.84 -10.42
C TRP A 191 6.07 15.34 -11.74
N MET A 192 5.41 14.47 -12.50
CA MET A 192 4.68 14.82 -13.74
C MET A 192 5.46 15.71 -14.74
N GLY A 193 6.76 15.45 -14.91
CA GLY A 193 7.62 16.21 -15.82
C GLY A 193 8.15 17.55 -15.27
N GLY A 194 7.85 17.86 -14.01
CA GLY A 194 8.38 19.01 -13.28
C GLY A 194 8.74 18.62 -11.84
N VAL A 195 8.46 19.49 -10.87
CA VAL A 195 8.64 19.21 -9.45
C VAL A 195 7.42 19.56 -8.62
N PHE A 196 7.19 18.74 -7.59
CA PHE A 196 6.25 19.08 -6.54
C PHE A 196 6.84 20.13 -5.60
N ASN A 197 6.04 21.10 -5.20
CA ASN A 197 6.46 22.14 -4.26
C ASN A 197 5.37 22.48 -3.25
N SER A 198 5.67 22.31 -1.97
CA SER A 198 4.84 22.79 -0.87
C SER A 198 5.51 23.90 -0.05
N ILE A 199 6.68 24.40 -0.47
CA ILE A 199 7.41 25.45 0.25
C ILE A 199 7.16 26.82 -0.43
N PRO A 200 6.61 27.81 0.28
CA PRO A 200 6.41 29.14 -0.26
C PRO A 200 7.73 29.80 -0.67
N GLY A 201 7.79 30.30 -1.92
CA GLY A 201 8.97 31.01 -2.44
C GLY A 201 10.17 30.12 -2.80
N ALA A 202 10.06 28.80 -2.69
CA ALA A 202 11.09 27.88 -3.15
C ALA A 202 11.24 27.92 -4.68
N SER A 203 12.47 27.70 -5.15
CA SER A 203 12.79 27.56 -6.57
C SER A 203 13.75 26.39 -6.75
N TYR A 204 13.60 25.66 -7.85
CA TYR A 204 14.37 24.45 -8.14
C TYR A 204 15.12 24.66 -9.46
N PRO A 205 16.46 24.87 -9.42
CA PRO A 205 17.24 25.17 -10.62
C PRO A 205 17.05 24.13 -11.72
N GLY A 206 16.66 24.60 -12.92
CA GLY A 206 16.47 23.74 -14.09
C GLY A 206 15.20 22.89 -14.08
N LYS A 207 14.31 23.08 -13.11
CA LYS A 207 13.04 22.35 -13.00
C LYS A 207 11.86 23.32 -12.91
N GLU A 208 10.78 23.00 -13.61
CA GLU A 208 9.54 23.76 -13.53
C GLU A 208 8.67 23.21 -12.38
N ILE A 209 8.15 24.10 -11.55
CA ILE A 209 7.19 23.72 -10.50
C ILE A 209 5.87 23.38 -11.17
N ILE A 210 5.30 22.22 -10.84
CA ILE A 210 3.99 21.84 -11.35
C ILE A 210 2.95 22.85 -10.87
N PRO A 211 2.12 23.42 -11.78
CA PRO A 211 1.07 24.37 -11.40
C PRO A 211 0.09 23.76 -10.39
N GLY A 212 -0.20 24.48 -9.30
CA GLY A 212 -1.07 24.03 -8.22
C GLY A 212 -0.86 24.89 -6.98
N ASP A 213 -1.79 24.81 -6.03
CA ASP A 213 -1.66 25.42 -4.70
C ASP A 213 -1.41 24.34 -3.64
N ASP A 214 -0.21 23.77 -3.70
CA ASP A 214 0.28 22.80 -2.72
C ASP A 214 1.05 23.47 -1.57
N LEU A 215 1.08 24.80 -1.55
CA LEU A 215 1.91 25.57 -0.63
C LEU A 215 1.44 25.44 0.82
N THR A 216 2.32 25.00 1.70
CA THR A 216 2.12 25.06 3.15
C THR A 216 2.50 26.47 3.64
N ASP A 217 1.70 27.46 3.25
CA ASP A 217 1.93 28.90 3.51
C ASP A 217 1.14 29.45 4.71
N GLY A 218 0.37 28.61 5.41
CA GLY A 218 -0.49 29.01 6.51
C GLY A 218 -1.66 29.92 6.12
N THR A 219 -1.90 30.14 4.83
CA THR A 219 -3.04 30.93 4.35
C THR A 219 -4.28 30.05 4.22
N GLY A 220 -5.45 30.60 4.57
CA GLY A 220 -6.74 29.88 4.49
C GLY A 220 -7.30 29.71 3.07
N GLY A 221 -6.48 29.84 2.03
CA GLY A 221 -6.94 29.98 0.63
C GLY A 221 -7.50 28.71 0.01
N GLN A 222 -6.92 27.54 0.30
CA GLN A 222 -7.35 26.26 -0.26
C GLN A 222 -7.37 25.17 0.81
N TRP A 223 -8.51 24.48 0.91
CA TRP A 223 -8.77 23.44 1.90
C TRP A 223 -8.12 22.09 1.55
N ASN A 224 -7.66 21.95 0.32
CA ASN A 224 -7.18 20.71 -0.30
C ASN A 224 -5.66 20.63 -0.49
N LYS A 225 -4.89 21.30 0.37
CA LYS A 225 -3.42 21.29 0.35
C LYS A 225 -2.84 20.49 1.51
N THR A 226 -1.59 20.06 1.36
CA THR A 226 -0.92 19.28 2.40
C THR A 226 -0.67 20.09 3.67
N PHE A 227 -1.02 19.50 4.82
CA PHE A 227 -0.76 20.06 6.15
C PHE A 227 0.67 19.81 6.65
N THR A 228 1.37 18.84 6.07
CA THR A 228 2.69 18.39 6.52
C THR A 228 3.81 18.79 5.58
N GLY A 229 3.48 19.33 4.40
CA GLY A 229 4.40 19.56 3.30
C GLY A 229 4.61 18.34 2.40
N TYR A 230 4.00 17.19 2.72
CA TYR A 230 4.16 15.92 2.00
C TYR A 230 2.84 15.44 1.40
N ASN A 231 2.91 14.67 0.31
CA ASN A 231 1.80 13.89 -0.23
C ASN A 231 2.22 12.43 -0.48
N TRP A 232 1.28 11.52 -0.67
CA TRP A 232 1.62 10.15 -1.08
C TRP A 232 2.00 10.14 -2.56
N SER A 233 3.06 9.42 -2.93
CA SER A 233 3.39 9.13 -4.34
C SER A 233 3.05 7.68 -4.70
N LYS A 234 3.13 6.76 -3.73
CA LYS A 234 2.82 5.35 -3.94
C LYS A 234 1.37 5.18 -4.40
N TYR A 235 1.17 4.28 -5.37
CA TYR A 235 -0.13 3.98 -6.00
C TYR A 235 -0.71 5.11 -6.85
N MET A 236 0.07 6.14 -7.18
CA MET A 236 -0.27 7.12 -8.21
C MET A 236 0.56 6.81 -9.46
N ASP A 237 -0.10 6.62 -10.60
CA ASP A 237 0.55 6.43 -11.90
C ASP A 237 0.50 7.73 -12.70
N ASP A 238 1.63 8.45 -12.70
CA ASP A 238 1.85 9.72 -13.39
C ASP A 238 1.37 9.70 -14.86
N ALA A 239 1.45 8.55 -15.54
CA ALA A 239 1.15 8.43 -16.96
C ALA A 239 -0.32 8.14 -17.29
N LYS A 240 -1.08 7.55 -16.35
CA LYS A 240 -2.46 7.10 -16.60
C LYS A 240 -3.50 7.80 -15.74
N ASP A 241 -3.18 8.13 -14.50
CA ASP A 241 -4.15 8.71 -13.57
C ASP A 241 -4.48 10.18 -13.85
N PHE A 242 -3.63 10.84 -14.64
CA PHE A 242 -3.72 12.27 -14.90
C PHE A 242 -3.83 12.63 -16.39
N TYR A 243 -3.94 11.64 -17.28
CA TYR A 243 -3.90 11.83 -18.74
C TYR A 243 -5.24 12.23 -19.38
N ASP A 244 -6.37 12.05 -18.69
CA ASP A 244 -7.71 12.41 -19.20
C ASP A 244 -8.48 13.37 -18.27
N GLY A 245 -7.85 13.86 -17.20
CA GLY A 245 -8.48 14.71 -16.19
C GLY A 245 -9.53 13.98 -15.33
N ASN A 246 -9.64 12.65 -15.44
CA ASN A 246 -10.65 11.83 -14.76
C ASN A 246 -10.05 11.03 -13.59
N MET A 247 -9.57 11.75 -12.58
CA MET A 247 -9.13 11.18 -11.29
C MET A 247 -10.21 10.43 -10.49
N TRP A 248 -11.46 10.46 -10.96
CA TRP A 248 -12.59 9.73 -10.38
C TRP A 248 -12.65 8.27 -10.85
N ASN A 249 -11.82 7.92 -11.83
CA ASN A 249 -11.85 6.64 -12.54
C ASN A 249 -10.51 5.88 -12.46
N GLY A 250 -9.66 6.21 -11.48
CA GLY A 250 -8.36 5.58 -11.34
C GLY A 250 -8.40 4.17 -10.71
N ALA A 251 -7.92 3.19 -11.47
CA ALA A 251 -6.70 2.47 -11.15
C ALA A 251 -6.48 1.47 -10.05
N LEU A 252 -6.79 1.80 -8.80
CA LEU A 252 -5.70 1.62 -7.82
C LEU A 252 -5.32 0.14 -7.67
N HIS A 253 -4.08 -0.22 -8.05
CA HIS A 253 -3.55 -1.57 -7.98
C HIS A 253 -3.31 -1.93 -6.50
N LEU A 254 -4.40 -2.20 -5.78
CA LEU A 254 -4.39 -2.38 -4.34
C LEU A 254 -3.89 -3.78 -4.01
N ILE A 255 -2.61 -3.86 -3.71
CA ILE A 255 -1.93 -5.10 -3.34
C ILE A 255 -2.32 -5.48 -1.90
N LEU A 256 -3.07 -6.57 -1.77
CA LEU A 256 -3.49 -7.09 -0.47
C LEU A 256 -2.38 -7.94 0.17
N ASN A 257 -1.63 -8.70 -0.63
CA ASN A 257 -0.47 -9.50 -0.23
C ASN A 257 0.62 -9.49 -1.31
N GLN A 258 1.88 -9.38 -0.89
CA GLN A 258 3.07 -9.40 -1.77
C GLN A 258 4.18 -10.24 -1.15
N VAL A 259 5.07 -10.77 -2.00
CA VAL A 259 6.21 -11.61 -1.59
C VAL A 259 7.10 -10.92 -0.56
N CYS A 260 7.31 -9.61 -0.70
CA CYS A 260 8.09 -8.83 0.25
C CYS A 260 7.63 -9.00 1.72
N ARG A 261 6.35 -9.32 1.97
CA ARG A 261 5.82 -9.58 3.33
C ARG A 261 6.12 -10.98 3.86
N CYS A 262 6.64 -11.87 3.01
CA CYS A 262 6.97 -13.27 3.32
C CYS A 262 8.49 -13.51 3.37
N THR A 263 9.29 -12.60 2.82
CA THR A 263 10.75 -12.74 2.73
C THR A 263 11.48 -11.93 3.81
N THR A 264 12.64 -12.42 4.23
CA THR A 264 13.58 -11.68 5.08
C THR A 264 14.46 -10.70 4.29
N ASN A 265 14.44 -10.76 2.96
CA ASN A 265 15.20 -9.85 2.11
C ASN A 265 14.61 -8.45 2.15
N VAL A 266 15.47 -7.45 2.30
CA VAL A 266 15.01 -6.06 2.29
C VAL A 266 14.59 -5.71 0.87
N CYS A 267 13.30 -5.43 0.69
CA CYS A 267 12.71 -5.03 -0.59
C CYS A 267 13.11 -3.58 -0.87
N ARG A 268 14.38 -3.37 -1.23
CA ARG A 268 15.05 -2.07 -1.44
C ARG A 268 15.30 -1.77 -2.92
N SER A 269 15.07 -2.74 -3.80
CA SER A 269 15.20 -2.62 -5.26
C SER A 269 14.13 -1.69 -5.81
#